data_AF-A0A933X966-F1
#
_entry.id   AF-A0A933X966-F1
#
_cell.length_a   1.000
_cell.length_b   1.000
_cell.length_c   1.000
_cell.angle_alpha   90.00
_cell.angle_beta   90.00
_cell.angle_gamma   90.00
#
_symmetry.space_group_name_H-M   'P 1'
#
loop_
_entity.id
_entity.type
_entity.pdbx_description
1 polymer ?
#
loop_
_entity_poly.entity_id
_entity_poly.type
_entity_poly.pdbx_seq_one_letter_code
_entity_poly.pdbx_strand_id
1 'polypeptide(L)'
;MKITWHSPKAGLAPRAAFSIIEVVFAMGISSMMFLALYEGLSSGFAIIKLARENTRATQIMIEKMETIRLYSWDQINSNGFIPSSFVVAYYPMGGSNCGTLYTGSVTVADANIGTTYNDEMRKVSVQLKWVTGKLPRNRGISTYVSRYGLQNYIY
;
A
#
# COMPACT_ATOMS: atom_id res chain seq x y z
N MET A 1 83.86 -17.91 45.30
CA MET A 1 82.51 -17.86 45.92
C MET A 1 81.52 -17.42 44.84
N LYS A 2 80.75 -18.36 44.26
CA LYS A 2 79.87 -18.13 43.11
C LYS A 2 78.45 -17.88 43.64
N ILE A 3 77.92 -16.67 43.44
CA ILE A 3 76.55 -16.30 43.83
C ILE A 3 75.64 -16.62 42.64
N THR A 4 74.75 -17.60 42.81
CA THR A 4 73.77 -17.99 41.79
C THR A 4 72.41 -17.39 42.12
N TRP A 5 71.94 -16.46 41.28
CA TRP A 5 70.60 -15.90 41.34
C TRP A 5 69.58 -16.91 40.78
N HIS A 6 68.51 -17.20 41.51
CA HIS A 6 67.35 -17.92 40.98
C HIS A 6 66.34 -16.92 40.43
N SER A 7 66.24 -16.83 39.11
CA SER A 7 65.17 -16.11 38.44
C SER A 7 63.86 -16.90 38.57
N PRO A 8 62.76 -16.29 39.05
CA PRO A 8 61.46 -16.94 39.01
C PRO A 8 61.01 -17.08 37.55
N LYS A 9 60.53 -18.27 37.17
CA LYS A 9 59.95 -18.52 35.86
C LYS A 9 58.66 -17.69 35.75
N ALA A 10 58.62 -16.75 34.81
CA ALA A 10 57.39 -16.05 34.46
C ALA A 10 56.34 -17.09 34.05
N GLY A 11 55.21 -17.14 34.78
CA GLY A 11 54.10 -18.01 34.46
C GLY A 11 53.59 -17.70 33.06
N LEU A 12 53.58 -18.71 32.19
CA LEU A 12 52.90 -18.64 30.90
C LEU A 12 51.43 -18.32 31.15
N ALA A 13 50.97 -17.16 30.68
CA ALA A 13 49.54 -16.85 30.63
C ALA A 13 48.83 -17.99 29.88
N PRO A 14 47.76 -18.59 30.43
CA PRO A 14 47.05 -19.62 29.71
C PRO A 14 46.48 -18.99 28.44
N ARG A 15 46.88 -19.54 27.28
CA ARG A 15 46.24 -19.27 26.00
C ARG A 15 44.75 -19.53 26.18
N ALA A 16 43.94 -18.48 26.05
CA ALA A 16 42.49 -18.58 26.02
C ALA A 16 42.08 -19.40 24.79
N ALA A 17 41.93 -20.70 24.98
CA ALA A 17 41.18 -21.53 24.05
C ALA A 17 39.73 -21.06 24.16
N PHE A 18 39.20 -20.43 23.11
CA PHE A 18 37.77 -20.16 23.01
C PHE A 18 37.02 -21.45 23.33
N SER A 19 36.20 -21.41 24.38
CA SER A 19 35.41 -22.57 24.74
C SER A 19 34.36 -22.82 23.66
N ILE A 20 34.13 -24.07 23.25
CA ILE A 20 33.13 -24.41 22.21
C ILE A 20 31.76 -23.78 22.54
N ILE A 21 31.46 -23.68 23.84
CA ILE A 21 30.22 -23.07 24.33
C ILE A 21 30.12 -21.57 23.98
N GLU A 22 31.21 -20.81 24.04
CA GLU A 22 31.25 -19.38 23.66
C GLU A 22 30.94 -19.18 22.18
N VAL A 23 31.50 -20.04 21.31
CA VAL A 23 31.25 -20.00 19.86
C VAL A 23 29.79 -20.36 19.55
N VAL A 24 29.22 -21.36 20.25
CA VAL A 24 27.81 -21.74 20.07
C VAL A 24 26.87 -20.61 20.49
N PHE A 25 27.14 -19.92 21.59
CA PHE A 25 26.35 -18.74 21.99
C PHE A 25 26.49 -17.59 21.00
N ALA A 26 27.71 -17.30 20.54
CA ALA A 26 27.95 -16.26 19.53
C ALA A 26 27.22 -16.56 18.22
N MET A 27 27.21 -17.81 17.77
CA MET A 27 26.44 -18.26 16.60
C MET A 27 24.93 -18.15 16.83
N GLY A 28 24.45 -18.51 18.03
CA GLY A 28 23.05 -18.39 18.41
C GLY A 28 22.57 -16.93 18.32
N ILE A 29 23.29 -16.00 18.95
CA ILE A 29 22.93 -14.57 18.94
C ILE A 29 23.03 -14.00 17.51
N SER A 30 24.09 -14.34 16.77
CA SER A 30 24.27 -13.87 15.39
C SER A 30 23.14 -14.35 14.48
N SER A 31 22.71 -15.62 14.60
CA SER A 31 21.61 -16.14 13.79
C SER A 31 20.27 -15.46 14.12
N MET A 32 20.00 -15.18 15.40
CA MET A 32 18.82 -14.39 15.80
C MET A 32 18.83 -12.99 15.19
N MET A 33 19.99 -12.32 15.13
CA MET A 33 20.11 -10.99 14.50
C MET A 33 19.80 -11.04 13.00
N PHE A 34 20.30 -12.05 12.28
CA PHE A 34 20.02 -12.20 10.85
C PHE A 34 18.55 -12.51 10.57
N LEU A 35 17.92 -13.35 11.41
CA LEU A 35 16.48 -13.65 11.29
C LEU A 35 15.63 -12.40 11.52
N ALA A 36 15.92 -11.64 12.59
CA ALA A 36 15.21 -10.39 12.88
C ALA A 36 15.36 -9.37 11.74
N LEU A 37 16.56 -9.24 11.17
CA LEU A 37 16.79 -8.37 10.02
C LEU A 37 15.99 -8.81 8.79
N TYR A 38 16.00 -10.10 8.47
CA TYR A 38 15.28 -10.63 7.32
C TYR A 38 13.76 -10.47 7.47
N GLU A 39 13.21 -10.74 8.65
CA GLU A 39 11.80 -10.50 8.96
C GLU A 39 11.43 -9.02 8.88
N GLY A 40 12.30 -8.13 9.39
CA GLY A 40 12.13 -6.68 9.27
C GLY A 40 12.07 -6.22 7.81
N LEU A 41 12.95 -6.73 6.95
CA LEU A 41 12.94 -6.41 5.52
C LEU A 41 11.68 -6.96 4.81
N SER A 42 11.34 -8.23 5.08
CA SER A 42 10.17 -8.89 4.48
C SER A 42 8.87 -8.17 4.84
N SER A 43 8.68 -7.84 6.12
CA SER A 43 7.52 -7.09 6.60
C SER A 43 7.51 -5.66 6.05
N GLY A 44 8.66 -4.99 6.00
CA GLY A 44 8.80 -3.66 5.40
C GLY A 44 8.36 -3.63 3.93
N PHE A 45 8.79 -4.59 3.11
CA PHE A 45 8.34 -4.68 1.71
C PHE A 45 6.84 -4.97 1.58
N ALA A 46 6.27 -5.78 2.46
CA ALA A 46 4.83 -6.02 2.48
C ALA A 46 4.03 -4.73 2.79
N ILE A 47 4.49 -3.92 3.74
CA ILE A 47 3.88 -2.63 4.08
C ILE A 47 4.00 -1.66 2.90
N ILE A 48 5.17 -1.55 2.27
CA ILE A 48 5.38 -0.69 1.10
C ILE A 48 4.46 -1.10 -0.05
N LYS A 49 4.33 -2.41 -0.33
CA LYS A 49 3.43 -2.92 -1.36
C LYS A 49 1.99 -2.51 -1.08
N LEU A 50 1.51 -2.72 0.15
CA LEU A 50 0.16 -2.33 0.57
C LEU A 50 -0.06 -0.81 0.43
N ALA A 51 0.91 0.00 0.85
CA ALA A 51 0.82 1.45 0.74
C ALA A 51 0.71 1.91 -0.73
N ARG A 52 1.53 1.35 -1.63
CA ARG A 52 1.46 1.63 -3.07
C ARG A 52 0.11 1.24 -3.66
N GLU A 53 -0.37 0.04 -3.33
CA GLU A 53 -1.67 -0.43 -3.82
C GLU A 53 -2.83 0.47 -3.37
N ASN A 54 -2.77 0.94 -2.11
CA ASN A 54 -3.76 1.86 -1.55
C ASN A 54 -3.71 3.25 -2.20
N THR A 55 -2.52 3.81 -2.41
CA THR A 55 -2.36 5.11 -3.07
C THR A 55 -2.84 5.04 -4.50
N ARG A 56 -2.53 3.95 -5.22
CA ARG A 56 -3.01 3.75 -6.59
C ARG A 56 -4.53 3.59 -6.66
N ALA A 57 -5.12 2.85 -5.73
CA ALA A 57 -6.58 2.76 -5.60
C ALA A 57 -7.22 4.14 -5.46
N THR A 58 -6.67 5.00 -4.60
CA THR A 58 -7.13 6.38 -4.43
C THR A 58 -6.97 7.20 -5.71
N GLN A 59 -5.82 7.12 -6.38
CA GLN A 59 -5.61 7.83 -7.65
C GLN A 59 -6.64 7.45 -8.71
N ILE A 60 -6.92 6.15 -8.88
CA ILE A 60 -7.93 5.66 -9.83
C ILE A 60 -9.31 6.22 -9.48
N MET A 61 -9.70 6.16 -8.20
CA MET A 61 -10.99 6.71 -7.79
C MET A 61 -11.08 8.22 -8.03
N ILE A 62 -10.02 8.98 -7.69
CA ILE A 62 -9.98 10.43 -7.94
C ILE A 62 -10.06 10.73 -9.44
N GLU A 63 -9.32 10.01 -10.28
CA GLU A 63 -9.39 10.17 -11.74
C GLU A 63 -10.83 10.02 -12.26
N LYS A 64 -11.57 9.03 -11.77
CA LYS A 64 -12.99 8.85 -12.15
C LYS A 64 -13.88 9.96 -11.63
N MET A 65 -13.64 10.46 -10.42
CA MET A 65 -14.38 11.58 -9.85
C MET A 65 -14.10 12.89 -10.61
N GLU A 66 -12.85 13.16 -10.95
CA GLU A 66 -12.46 14.32 -11.76
C GLU A 66 -13.04 14.24 -13.18
N THR A 67 -13.10 13.04 -13.76
CA THR A 67 -13.76 12.84 -15.06
C THR A 67 -15.25 13.20 -14.97
N ILE A 68 -15.95 12.73 -13.94
CA ILE A 68 -17.38 13.02 -13.75
C ILE A 68 -17.63 14.52 -13.50
N ARG A 69 -16.67 15.19 -12.85
CA ARG A 69 -16.70 16.63 -12.62
C ARG A 69 -16.66 17.45 -13.92
N LEU A 70 -16.18 16.88 -15.03
CA LEU A 70 -16.16 17.56 -16.33
C LEU A 70 -17.45 17.37 -17.13
N TYR A 71 -18.37 16.52 -16.67
CA TYR A 71 -19.60 16.20 -17.40
C TYR A 71 -20.71 17.21 -17.10
N SER A 72 -21.55 17.46 -18.10
CA SER A 72 -22.74 18.29 -17.93
C SER A 72 -23.81 17.56 -17.11
N TRP A 73 -24.76 18.33 -16.55
CA TRP A 73 -25.88 17.77 -15.81
C TRP A 73 -26.68 16.74 -16.63
N ASP A 74 -26.90 17.01 -17.91
CA ASP A 74 -27.65 16.10 -18.79
C ASP A 74 -26.86 14.82 -19.07
N GLN A 75 -25.54 14.92 -19.24
CA GLN A 75 -24.66 13.75 -19.44
C GLN A 75 -24.63 12.84 -18.21
N ILE A 76 -24.55 13.40 -17.01
CA ILE A 76 -24.55 12.64 -15.74
C ILE A 76 -25.87 11.87 -15.53
N ASN A 77 -26.98 12.44 -15.98
CA ASN A 77 -28.30 11.82 -15.89
C ASN A 77 -28.64 10.93 -17.10
N SER A 78 -27.86 11.00 -18.18
CA SER A 78 -28.09 10.19 -19.37
C SER A 78 -27.68 8.73 -19.14
N ASN A 79 -28.52 7.81 -19.61
CA ASN A 79 -28.25 6.38 -19.46
C ASN A 79 -27.09 5.95 -20.38
N GLY A 80 -26.05 5.35 -19.81
CA GLY A 80 -24.93 4.77 -20.56
C GLY A 80 -23.74 5.70 -20.86
N PHE A 81 -23.81 7.00 -20.52
CA PHE A 81 -22.68 7.91 -20.72
C PHE A 81 -21.53 7.65 -19.74
N ILE A 82 -21.86 7.32 -18.49
CA ILE A 82 -20.90 6.91 -17.47
C ILE A 82 -20.86 5.39 -17.43
N PRO A 83 -19.73 4.75 -17.76
CA PRO A 83 -19.59 3.31 -17.62
C PRO A 83 -19.78 2.89 -16.16
N SER A 84 -20.71 1.97 -15.92
CA SER A 84 -21.03 1.48 -14.57
C SER A 84 -19.92 0.61 -13.98
N SER A 85 -19.06 0.04 -14.82
CA SER A 85 -17.93 -0.78 -14.41
C SER A 85 -16.69 -0.48 -15.24
N PHE A 86 -15.54 -0.66 -14.62
CA PHE A 86 -14.25 -0.49 -15.26
C PHE A 86 -13.20 -1.43 -14.66
N VAL A 87 -12.17 -1.72 -15.43
CA VAL A 87 -11.03 -2.52 -14.99
C VAL A 87 -9.75 -1.77 -15.33
N VAL A 88 -8.88 -1.60 -14.34
CA VAL A 88 -7.58 -0.94 -14.51
C VAL A 88 -6.50 -1.86 -13.97
N ALA A 89 -5.56 -2.24 -14.83
CA ALA A 89 -4.34 -2.94 -14.40
C ALA A 89 -3.26 -1.91 -14.01
N TYR A 90 -2.49 -2.20 -12.98
CA TYR A 90 -1.30 -1.41 -12.63
C TYR A 90 -0.06 -2.30 -12.58
N TYR A 91 0.88 -2.01 -13.48
CA TYR A 91 2.21 -2.60 -13.48
C TYR A 91 3.26 -1.52 -13.76
N PRO A 92 4.19 -1.25 -12.83
CA PRO A 92 5.12 -0.13 -12.95
C PRO A 92 6.13 -0.27 -14.10
N MET A 93 6.38 -1.48 -14.62
CA MET A 93 7.27 -1.70 -15.77
C MET A 93 6.54 -1.69 -17.13
N GLY A 94 5.23 -1.46 -17.16
CA GLY A 94 4.42 -1.45 -18.37
C GLY A 94 3.95 -2.85 -18.81
N GLY A 95 2.68 -2.96 -19.23
CA GLY A 95 2.05 -4.20 -19.67
C GLY A 95 0.58 -4.28 -19.25
N SER A 96 -0.30 -4.73 -20.16
CA SER A 96 -1.76 -4.67 -19.99
C SER A 96 -2.35 -5.82 -19.17
N ASN A 97 -1.58 -6.88 -18.89
CA ASN A 97 -2.05 -8.11 -18.21
C ASN A 97 -1.15 -8.53 -17.04
N CYS A 98 -0.40 -7.58 -16.47
CA CYS A 98 0.55 -7.83 -15.40
C CYS A 98 0.21 -6.95 -14.19
N GLY A 99 0.57 -7.40 -12.99
CA GLY A 99 0.42 -6.61 -11.76
C GLY A 99 -0.95 -6.70 -11.09
N THR A 100 -1.29 -5.67 -10.30
CA THR A 100 -2.51 -5.66 -9.48
C THR A 100 -3.68 -5.18 -10.33
N LEU A 101 -4.73 -6.00 -10.41
CA LEU A 101 -5.96 -5.68 -11.11
C LEU A 101 -6.95 -4.98 -10.16
N TYR A 102 -7.42 -3.81 -10.57
CA TYR A 102 -8.45 -3.06 -9.87
C TYR A 102 -9.75 -3.15 -10.66
N THR A 103 -10.79 -3.70 -10.03
CA THR A 103 -12.15 -3.75 -10.58
C THR A 103 -12.99 -2.70 -9.88
N GLY A 104 -13.59 -1.81 -10.66
CA GLY A 104 -14.32 -0.67 -10.15
C GLY A 104 -15.75 -0.62 -10.66
N SER A 105 -16.61 0.03 -9.88
CA SER A 105 -17.97 0.37 -10.27
C SER A 105 -18.29 1.80 -9.93
N VAL A 106 -18.97 2.50 -10.84
CA VAL A 106 -19.48 3.85 -10.64
C VAL A 106 -21.00 3.80 -10.56
N THR A 107 -21.56 4.44 -9.55
CA THR A 107 -23.01 4.56 -9.37
C THR A 107 -23.36 6.03 -9.18
N VAL A 108 -24.31 6.51 -9.98
CA VAL A 108 -24.93 7.82 -9.84
C VAL A 108 -26.36 7.58 -9.38
N ALA A 109 -26.73 8.16 -8.25
CA ALA A 109 -28.06 8.03 -7.67
C ALA A 109 -28.57 9.39 -7.17
N ASP A 110 -29.85 9.47 -6.88
CA ASP A 110 -30.42 10.66 -6.23
C ASP A 110 -29.76 10.88 -4.87
N ALA A 111 -29.54 12.15 -4.53
CA ALA A 111 -28.84 12.50 -3.30
C ALA A 111 -29.62 12.14 -2.04
N ASN A 112 -30.96 12.24 -2.10
CA ASN A 112 -31.94 11.93 -1.05
C ASN A 112 -31.50 12.37 0.37
N ILE A 113 -31.10 13.64 0.49
CA ILE A 113 -30.54 14.25 1.71
C ILE A 113 -31.63 14.96 2.55
N GLY A 114 -32.91 14.81 2.19
CA GLY A 114 -34.03 15.47 2.85
C GLY A 114 -34.14 17.00 2.65
N THR A 115 -33.45 17.57 1.67
CA THR A 115 -33.47 19.01 1.38
C THR A 115 -34.34 19.34 0.16
N THR A 116 -34.75 20.60 0.03
CA THR A 116 -35.55 21.09 -1.11
C THR A 116 -34.83 21.00 -2.45
N TYR A 117 -33.50 20.87 -2.43
CA TYR A 117 -32.65 20.81 -3.62
C TYR A 117 -32.16 19.38 -3.92
N ASN A 118 -32.78 18.33 -3.34
CA ASN A 118 -32.44 16.93 -3.63
C ASN A 118 -32.47 16.60 -5.12
N ASP A 119 -33.47 17.14 -5.84
CA ASP A 119 -33.66 16.88 -7.27
C ASP A 119 -32.55 17.49 -8.12
N GLU A 120 -31.90 18.53 -7.61
CA GLU A 120 -30.77 19.24 -8.24
C GLU A 120 -29.42 18.72 -7.77
N MET A 121 -29.39 17.58 -7.07
CA MET A 121 -28.17 16.92 -6.64
C MET A 121 -28.15 15.45 -7.02
N ARG A 122 -26.96 14.94 -7.33
CA ARG A 122 -26.69 13.52 -7.51
C ARG A 122 -25.57 13.09 -6.60
N LYS A 123 -25.74 11.92 -5.98
CA LYS A 123 -24.67 11.25 -5.26
C LYS A 123 -23.92 10.35 -6.23
N VAL A 124 -22.65 10.65 -6.43
CA VAL A 124 -21.73 9.84 -7.21
C VAL A 124 -20.92 8.99 -6.25
N SER A 125 -20.94 7.68 -6.42
CA SER A 125 -20.12 6.76 -5.64
C SER A 125 -19.26 5.91 -6.56
N VAL A 126 -17.96 5.87 -6.27
CA VAL A 126 -16.99 5.03 -6.95
C VAL A 126 -16.50 4.00 -5.95
N GLN A 127 -16.68 2.73 -6.29
CA GLN A 127 -16.19 1.61 -5.50
C GLN A 127 -15.09 0.90 -6.28
N LEU A 128 -14.04 0.49 -5.58
CA LEU A 128 -12.90 -0.20 -6.14
C LEU A 128 -12.60 -1.45 -5.32
N LYS A 129 -12.28 -2.55 -6.00
CA LYS A 129 -11.92 -3.83 -5.40
C LYS A 129 -10.63 -4.33 -6.03
N TRP A 130 -9.75 -4.92 -5.22
CA TRP A 130 -8.53 -5.57 -5.67
C TRP A 130 -8.11 -6.64 -4.66
N VAL A 131 -7.04 -7.39 -4.95
CA VAL A 131 -6.52 -8.43 -4.06
C VAL A 131 -5.05 -8.12 -3.73
N THR A 132 -4.72 -8.08 -2.44
CA THR A 132 -3.34 -8.00 -1.95
C THR A 132 -2.91 -9.40 -1.48
N GLY A 133 -2.16 -10.13 -2.31
CA GLY A 133 -1.80 -11.52 -2.01
C GLY A 133 -3.02 -12.44 -2.03
N LYS A 134 -3.51 -12.86 -0.86
CA LYS A 134 -4.75 -13.64 -0.71
C LYS A 134 -5.91 -12.85 -0.08
N LEU A 135 -5.67 -11.58 0.27
CA LEU A 135 -6.63 -10.78 1.01
C LEU A 135 -7.40 -9.87 0.04
N PRO A 136 -8.72 -10.06 -0.14
CA PRO A 136 -9.54 -9.12 -0.90
C PRO A 136 -9.58 -7.76 -0.19
N ARG A 137 -9.50 -6.70 -0.97
CA ARG A 137 -9.54 -5.31 -0.55
C ARG A 137 -10.67 -4.59 -1.26
N ASN A 138 -11.28 -3.65 -0.56
CA ASN A 138 -12.25 -2.73 -1.12
C ASN A 138 -11.96 -1.31 -0.65
N ARG A 139 -12.34 -0.33 -1.48
CA ARG A 139 -12.31 1.09 -1.10
C ARG A 139 -13.38 1.82 -1.87
N GLY A 140 -14.00 2.80 -1.22
CA GLY A 140 -15.04 3.62 -1.83
C GLY A 140 -14.81 5.08 -1.55
N ILE A 141 -15.24 5.91 -2.51
CA ILE A 141 -15.42 7.34 -2.31
C ILE A 141 -16.80 7.72 -2.83
N SER A 142 -17.47 8.63 -2.13
CA SER A 142 -18.71 9.22 -2.60
C SER A 142 -18.64 10.73 -2.49
N THR A 143 -19.14 11.42 -3.50
CA THR A 143 -19.31 12.87 -3.50
C THR A 143 -20.71 13.23 -3.99
N TYR A 144 -21.08 14.48 -3.82
CA TYR A 144 -22.28 15.04 -4.40
C TYR A 144 -21.93 16.00 -5.52
N VAL A 145 -22.72 15.93 -6.59
CA VAL A 145 -22.66 16.84 -7.74
C VAL A 145 -23.98 17.59 -7.77
N SER A 146 -23.93 18.92 -7.82
CA SER A 146 -25.12 19.77 -7.96
C SER A 146 -25.24 20.31 -9.36
N ARG A 147 -26.48 20.52 -9.82
CA ARG A 147 -26.81 21.03 -11.16
C ARG A 147 -26.15 22.36 -11.48
N TYR A 148 -26.03 23.25 -10.49
CA TYR A 148 -25.47 24.59 -10.66
C TYR A 148 -24.10 24.80 -9.99
N GLY A 149 -23.52 23.75 -9.38
CA GLY A 149 -22.22 23.86 -8.71
C GLY A 149 -21.03 23.60 -9.61
N LEU A 150 -21.26 23.17 -10.85
CA LEU A 150 -20.21 22.71 -11.76
C LEU A 150 -20.17 23.50 -13.07
N GLN A 151 -18.96 23.69 -13.57
CA GLN A 151 -18.69 24.35 -14.84
C GLN A 151 -19.10 23.37 -15.96
N ASN A 152 -20.10 23.73 -16.75
CA ASN A 152 -20.55 22.93 -17.89
C ASN A 152 -19.46 22.92 -18.97
N TYR A 153 -18.56 21.94 -18.90
CA TYR A 153 -17.66 21.67 -20.00
C TYR A 153 -18.45 20.92 -21.08
N ILE A 154 -18.52 21.51 -22.27
CA ILE A 154 -19.12 20.88 -23.44
C ILE A 154 -18.08 19.90 -23.98
N TYR A 155 -18.40 18.60 -23.95
CA TYR A 155 -17.62 17.52 -24.54
C TYR A 155 -18.22 17.10 -25.88
#